data_AF-A0A3Q8V7Z0-F1
#
_entry.id   AF-A0A3Q8V7Z0-F1
#
_cell.length_a   1.000
_cell.length_b   1.000
_cell.length_c   1.000
_cell.angle_alpha   90.00
_cell.angle_beta   90.00
_cell.angle_gamma   90.00
#
_symmetry.space_group_name_H-M   'P 1'
#
loop_
_entity.id
_entity.type
_entity.pdbx_description
1 polymer ?
#
loop_
_entity_poly.entity_id
_entity_poly.type
_entity_poly.pdbx_seq_one_letter_code
_entity_poly.pdbx_strand_id
1 'polypeptide(L)'
;MALQSLSGLTVEIRGFSFLNRTAELVTVRCPDGIEVAVPAADTDVSDSGDATLRVSPLNTPMDSRWLHWNPPGRFTEKPDARVYVNVRADEAMTVWCALVRALEGAAVPFSTKIGGSTEMLGRADGVVVYSAARDVHRILNCLDGLGAADCLRGPVPGFSAMATDGIGVALDPEPSGGALSGSVGYYWSRAVVEKWTASGDEGLEAVFARLTASWADARRAIDAARAADEARV
;
A
#
# COMPACT_ATOMS: atom_id res chain seq x y z
N MET A 1 -17.20 15.53 8.76
CA MET A 1 -17.02 15.25 7.32
C MET A 1 -17.17 13.74 7.15
N ALA A 2 -18.29 13.28 6.60
CA ALA A 2 -18.62 11.86 6.57
C ALA A 2 -17.73 11.13 5.55
N LEU A 3 -16.99 10.11 6.00
CA LEU A 3 -16.39 9.13 5.08
C LEU A 3 -17.53 8.41 4.37
N GLN A 4 -17.74 8.73 3.09
CA GLN A 4 -18.57 7.90 2.23
C GLN A 4 -17.79 6.62 1.93
N SER A 5 -18.23 5.50 2.53
CA SER A 5 -17.81 4.17 2.12
C SER A 5 -18.29 3.94 0.69
N LEU A 6 -17.36 3.89 -0.27
CA LEU A 6 -17.60 3.35 -1.62
C LEU A 6 -17.60 1.82 -1.59
N SER A 7 -18.25 1.22 -0.59
CA SER A 7 -18.61 -0.19 -0.63
C SER A 7 -19.60 -0.37 -1.78
N GLY A 8 -19.14 -0.94 -2.88
CA GLY A 8 -19.93 -1.12 -4.10
C GLY A 8 -19.36 -0.50 -5.38
N LEU A 9 -18.09 -0.07 -5.39
CA LEU A 9 -17.42 0.25 -6.65
C LEU A 9 -17.27 -1.04 -7.49
N THR A 10 -18.20 -1.21 -8.44
CA THR A 10 -18.05 -2.16 -9.54
C THR A 10 -17.13 -1.53 -10.56
N VAL A 11 -15.93 -2.06 -10.72
CA VAL A 11 -15.04 -1.67 -11.82
C VAL A 11 -15.44 -2.52 -13.03
N GLU A 12 -16.12 -1.90 -13.99
CA GLU A 12 -16.45 -2.54 -15.26
C GLU A 12 -15.20 -2.61 -16.14
N ILE A 13 -14.53 -3.77 -16.14
CA ILE A 13 -13.42 -4.02 -17.05
C ILE A 13 -13.98 -4.68 -18.31
N ARG A 14 -13.91 -3.96 -19.44
CA ARG A 14 -14.41 -4.43 -20.74
C ARG A 14 -13.38 -5.26 -21.49
N GLY A 15 -13.85 -6.10 -22.41
CA GLY A 15 -13.01 -6.93 -23.28
C GLY A 15 -12.70 -8.33 -22.73
N PHE A 16 -13.30 -8.71 -21.60
CA PHE A 16 -13.24 -10.07 -21.09
C PHE A 16 -14.23 -10.94 -21.85
N SER A 17 -13.77 -12.03 -22.44
CA SER A 17 -14.61 -13.00 -23.14
C SER A 17 -15.03 -14.11 -22.19
N PHE A 18 -16.33 -14.37 -22.08
CA PHE A 18 -16.84 -15.53 -21.36
C PHE A 18 -16.35 -16.86 -21.98
N LEU A 19 -15.90 -17.80 -21.14
CA LEU A 19 -15.54 -19.15 -21.58
C LEU A 19 -16.50 -20.22 -21.03
N ASN A 20 -16.79 -20.19 -19.73
CA ASN A 20 -17.51 -21.26 -19.02
C ASN A 20 -18.12 -20.72 -17.71
N ARG A 21 -19.26 -21.26 -17.27
CA ARG A 21 -19.85 -21.04 -15.94
C ARG A 21 -20.20 -22.36 -15.27
N THR A 22 -19.77 -22.51 -14.02
CA THR A 22 -20.30 -23.49 -13.06
C THR A 22 -21.20 -22.77 -12.04
N ALA A 23 -21.77 -23.52 -11.09
CA ALA A 23 -22.54 -22.93 -10.00
C ALA A 23 -21.70 -21.97 -9.12
N GLU A 24 -20.39 -22.20 -9.05
CA GLU A 24 -19.49 -21.47 -8.13
C GLU A 24 -18.57 -20.49 -8.86
N LEU A 25 -18.20 -20.78 -10.11
CA LEU A 25 -17.17 -20.05 -10.84
C LEU A 25 -17.63 -19.66 -12.24
N VAL A 26 -17.17 -18.50 -12.71
CA VAL A 26 -17.19 -18.10 -14.11
C VAL A 26 -15.75 -18.05 -14.58
N THR A 27 -15.43 -18.72 -15.69
CA THR A 27 -14.13 -18.60 -16.35
C THR A 27 -14.26 -17.57 -17.46
N VAL A 28 -13.40 -16.57 -17.41
CA VAL A 28 -13.32 -15.47 -18.36
C VAL A 28 -11.92 -15.45 -18.96
N ARG A 29 -11.80 -14.99 -20.21
CA ARG A 29 -10.51 -14.73 -20.87
C ARG A 29 -10.28 -13.22 -20.93
N CYS A 30 -9.20 -12.77 -20.33
CA CYS A 30 -8.72 -11.40 -20.41
C CYS A 30 -8.32 -11.02 -21.86
N PRO A 31 -8.28 -9.72 -22.22
CA PRO A 31 -7.80 -9.26 -23.53
C PRO A 31 -6.37 -9.71 -23.90
N ASP A 32 -5.52 -9.99 -22.91
CA ASP A 32 -4.16 -10.50 -23.06
C ASP A 32 -4.08 -12.03 -23.24
N GLY A 33 -5.23 -12.71 -23.28
CA GLY A 33 -5.34 -14.15 -23.49
C GLY A 33 -5.30 -14.99 -22.20
N ILE A 34 -5.15 -14.38 -21.03
CA ILE A 34 -5.13 -15.09 -19.75
C ILE A 34 -6.54 -15.56 -19.37
N GLU A 35 -6.68 -16.81 -18.94
CA GLU A 35 -7.93 -17.35 -18.42
C GLU A 35 -7.98 -17.22 -16.90
N VAL A 36 -9.07 -16.66 -16.38
CA VAL A 36 -9.26 -16.41 -14.95
C VAL A 36 -10.59 -17.02 -14.53
N ALA A 37 -10.56 -17.85 -13.49
CA ALA A 37 -11.75 -18.32 -12.80
C ALA A 37 -12.08 -17.36 -11.65
N VAL A 38 -13.29 -16.79 -11.69
CA VAL A 38 -13.80 -15.80 -10.74
C VAL A 38 -15.10 -16.31 -10.11
N PRO A 39 -15.42 -15.94 -8.86
CA PRO A 39 -16.69 -16.34 -8.25
C PRO A 39 -17.88 -15.92 -9.12
N ALA A 40 -18.83 -16.84 -9.33
CA ALA A 40 -20.01 -16.56 -10.13
C ALA A 40 -20.89 -15.44 -9.54
N ALA A 41 -20.85 -15.28 -8.20
CA ALA A 41 -21.53 -14.21 -7.48
C ALA A 41 -20.95 -12.81 -7.75
N ASP A 42 -19.68 -12.76 -8.18
CA ASP A 42 -18.93 -11.53 -8.44
C ASP A 42 -18.82 -11.24 -9.94
N THR A 43 -19.57 -11.95 -10.79
CA THR A 43 -19.44 -11.85 -12.25
C THR A 43 -20.79 -11.77 -12.93
N ASP A 44 -21.01 -10.66 -13.64
CA ASP A 44 -22.12 -10.52 -14.58
C ASP A 44 -21.62 -10.82 -15.99
N VAL A 45 -22.35 -11.64 -16.75
CA VAL A 45 -22.04 -11.92 -18.15
C VAL A 45 -23.22 -11.43 -19.00
N SER A 46 -22.94 -10.61 -20.01
CA SER A 46 -23.95 -10.11 -20.94
C SER A 46 -24.36 -11.18 -21.95
N ASP A 47 -25.48 -10.95 -22.65
CA ASP A 47 -25.91 -11.80 -23.76
C ASP A 47 -24.92 -11.78 -24.95
N SER A 48 -24.08 -10.74 -25.06
CA SER A 48 -23.00 -10.65 -26.05
C SER A 48 -21.74 -11.44 -25.67
N GLY A 49 -21.70 -12.04 -24.47
CA GLY A 49 -20.55 -12.78 -23.97
C GLY A 49 -19.46 -11.92 -23.32
N ASP A 50 -19.74 -10.63 -23.11
CA ASP A 50 -18.87 -9.75 -22.33
C ASP A 50 -19.04 -10.05 -20.84
N ALA A 51 -17.95 -10.13 -20.09
CA ALA A 51 -17.99 -10.34 -18.64
C ALA A 51 -17.59 -9.08 -17.87
N THR A 52 -18.39 -8.73 -16.86
CA THR A 52 -18.16 -7.66 -15.89
C THR A 52 -17.85 -8.27 -14.53
N LEU A 53 -16.71 -7.88 -13.94
CA LEU A 53 -16.25 -8.37 -12.64
C LEU A 53 -16.53 -7.35 -11.53
N ARG A 54 -17.10 -7.82 -10.42
CA ARG A 54 -17.33 -7.05 -9.20
C ARG A 54 -16.29 -7.44 -8.16
N VAL A 55 -15.29 -6.60 -7.96
CA VAL A 55 -14.20 -6.89 -7.00
C VAL A 55 -14.39 -6.06 -5.74
N SER A 56 -15.06 -6.61 -4.74
CA SER A 56 -15.09 -6.04 -3.37
C SER A 56 -13.77 -6.38 -2.69
N PRO A 57 -12.75 -5.49 -2.66
CA PRO A 57 -12.69 -4.22 -1.92
C PRO A 57 -11.84 -3.13 -2.63
N LEU A 58 -11.73 -3.19 -3.96
CA LEU A 58 -10.95 -2.25 -4.74
C LEU A 58 -11.67 -0.90 -4.76
N ASN A 59 -10.99 0.18 -4.39
CA ASN A 59 -11.55 1.53 -4.54
C ASN A 59 -10.59 2.48 -5.26
N THR A 60 -11.19 3.39 -6.03
CA THR A 60 -10.54 4.52 -6.70
C THR A 60 -11.21 5.79 -6.18
N PRO A 61 -10.67 6.45 -5.14
CA PRO A 61 -11.20 7.75 -4.72
C PRO A 61 -11.22 8.67 -5.96
N MET A 62 -12.34 9.37 -6.21
CA MET A 62 -12.48 10.25 -7.38
C MET A 62 -11.26 11.17 -7.50
N ASP A 63 -10.79 11.37 -8.73
CA ASP A 63 -9.57 12.11 -9.12
C ASP A 63 -8.23 11.54 -8.66
N SER A 64 -8.20 10.43 -7.92
CA SER A 64 -6.95 9.81 -7.50
C SER A 64 -6.47 8.78 -8.52
N ARG A 65 -5.25 8.99 -9.01
CA ARG A 65 -4.49 8.01 -9.79
C ARG A 65 -3.92 6.89 -8.88
N TRP A 66 -4.60 6.52 -7.79
CA TRP A 66 -4.18 5.47 -6.85
C TRP A 66 -5.25 4.39 -6.81
N LEU A 67 -4.81 3.13 -6.84
CA LEU A 67 -5.65 1.97 -6.58
C LEU A 67 -5.46 1.57 -5.13
N HIS A 68 -6.56 1.48 -4.37
CA HIS A 68 -6.52 1.08 -2.96
C HIS A 68 -7.14 -0.29 -2.75
N TRP A 69 -6.50 -1.09 -1.90
CA TRP A 69 -6.99 -2.38 -1.42
C TRP A 69 -7.13 -2.36 0.09
N ASN A 70 -8.33 -2.70 0.58
CA ASN A 70 -8.65 -2.77 1.99
C ASN A 70 -9.29 -4.13 2.29
N PRO A 71 -8.53 -5.12 2.79
CA PRO A 71 -9.06 -6.44 3.11
C PRO A 71 -10.28 -6.33 4.05
N PRO A 72 -11.42 -6.95 3.72
CA PRO A 72 -12.63 -6.83 4.53
C PRO A 72 -12.41 -7.41 5.94
N GLY A 73 -12.89 -6.68 6.95
CA GLY A 73 -12.94 -7.14 8.35
C GLY A 73 -11.58 -7.28 9.06
N ARG A 74 -10.47 -6.88 8.43
CA ARG A 74 -9.12 -7.09 9.00
C ARG A 74 -8.37 -5.82 9.38
N PHE A 75 -8.91 -4.64 9.10
CA PHE A 75 -8.24 -3.38 9.42
C PHE A 75 -9.20 -2.39 10.09
N THR A 76 -9.37 -2.54 11.40
CA THR A 76 -10.25 -1.69 12.23
C THR A 76 -9.50 -0.61 12.99
N GLU A 77 -8.18 -0.74 13.11
CA GLU A 77 -7.34 0.22 13.81
C GLU A 77 -6.87 1.33 12.88
N LYS A 78 -6.69 2.53 13.43
CA LYS A 78 -6.06 3.62 12.70
C LYS A 78 -4.60 3.22 12.42
N PRO A 79 -4.13 3.21 11.15
CA PRO A 79 -2.73 2.95 10.86
C PRO A 79 -1.88 3.97 11.59
N ASP A 80 -0.77 3.53 12.19
CA ASP A 80 0.31 4.36 12.74
C ASP A 80 1.68 4.08 12.07
N ALA A 81 1.70 3.29 11.00
CA ALA A 81 2.87 3.03 10.18
C ALA A 81 2.58 2.92 8.67
N ARG A 82 3.61 3.20 7.88
CA ARG A 82 3.67 3.04 6.43
C ARG A 82 4.94 2.32 6.02
N VAL A 83 4.79 1.33 5.15
CA VAL A 83 5.89 0.66 4.46
C VAL A 83 5.79 1.02 2.98
N TYR A 84 6.80 1.70 2.47
CA TYR A 84 6.96 2.07 1.07
C TYR A 84 7.76 0.99 0.36
N VAL A 85 7.30 0.59 -0.81
CA VAL A 85 7.97 -0.41 -1.64
C VAL A 85 8.18 0.23 -3.02
N ASN A 86 9.42 0.64 -3.28
CA ASN A 86 9.87 1.15 -4.56
C ASN A 86 10.39 -0.01 -5.40
N VAL A 87 9.62 -0.32 -6.45
CA VAL A 87 9.81 -1.43 -7.37
C VAL A 87 9.80 -0.89 -8.78
N ARG A 88 10.49 -1.59 -9.70
CA ARG A 88 10.40 -1.24 -11.13
C ARG A 88 8.93 -1.20 -11.58
N ALA A 89 8.59 -0.21 -12.39
CA ALA A 89 7.21 0.02 -12.80
C ALA A 89 6.58 -1.17 -13.54
N ASP A 90 7.37 -1.94 -14.28
CA ASP A 90 6.93 -3.14 -15.01
C ASP A 90 6.69 -4.36 -14.10
N GLU A 91 7.28 -4.39 -12.90
CA GLU A 91 7.12 -5.45 -11.91
C GLU A 91 6.12 -5.07 -10.79
N ALA A 92 5.76 -3.79 -10.70
CA ALA A 92 5.06 -3.24 -9.54
C ALA A 92 3.73 -3.92 -9.23
N MET A 93 2.95 -4.23 -10.27
CA MET A 93 1.66 -4.93 -10.11
C MET A 93 1.86 -6.36 -9.61
N THR A 94 2.81 -7.10 -10.19
CA THR A 94 3.15 -8.47 -9.79
C THR A 94 3.57 -8.53 -8.33
N VAL A 95 4.50 -7.66 -7.93
CA VAL A 95 4.99 -7.58 -6.54
C VAL A 95 3.87 -7.19 -5.58
N TRP A 96 3.04 -6.20 -5.95
CA TRP A 96 1.93 -5.77 -5.10
C TRP A 96 0.90 -6.88 -4.89
N CYS A 97 0.52 -7.62 -5.95
CA CYS A 97 -0.37 -8.78 -5.83
C CYS A 97 0.24 -9.88 -4.95
N ALA A 98 1.53 -10.19 -5.11
CA ALA A 98 2.21 -11.18 -4.29
C ALA A 98 2.27 -10.76 -2.81
N LEU A 99 2.56 -9.48 -2.56
CA LEU A 99 2.57 -8.88 -1.22
C LEU A 99 1.19 -8.96 -0.55
N VAL A 100 0.11 -8.58 -1.26
CA VAL A 100 -1.26 -8.67 -0.74
C VAL A 100 -1.57 -10.10 -0.29
N ARG A 101 -1.27 -11.11 -1.13
CA ARG A 101 -1.49 -12.52 -0.81
C ARG A 101 -0.67 -12.98 0.39
N ALA A 102 0.59 -12.58 0.46
CA ALA A 102 1.47 -12.90 1.59
C ALA A 102 0.94 -12.30 2.90
N LEU A 103 0.53 -11.03 2.89
CA LEU A 103 -0.05 -10.35 4.05
C LEU A 103 -1.37 -10.97 4.52
N GLU A 104 -2.24 -11.34 3.57
CA GLU A 104 -3.49 -12.03 3.88
C GLU A 104 -3.25 -13.43 4.46
N GLY A 105 -2.36 -14.21 3.85
CA GLY A 105 -1.94 -15.53 4.33
C GLY A 105 -1.30 -15.48 5.71
N ALA A 106 -0.53 -14.43 6.00
CA ALA A 106 0.07 -14.18 7.31
C ALA A 106 -0.91 -13.53 8.31
N ALA A 107 -2.16 -13.28 7.93
CA ALA A 107 -3.18 -12.60 8.72
C ALA A 107 -2.70 -11.27 9.34
N VAL A 108 -1.99 -10.46 8.55
CA VAL A 108 -1.56 -9.11 8.94
C VAL A 108 -2.74 -8.15 8.74
N PRO A 109 -3.09 -7.30 9.73
CA PRO A 109 -3.98 -6.17 9.52
C PRO A 109 -3.31 -5.10 8.64
N PHE A 110 -3.86 -4.83 7.45
CA PHE A 110 -3.31 -3.79 6.57
C PHE A 110 -4.36 -3.09 5.71
N SER A 111 -3.98 -1.94 5.18
CA SER A 111 -4.53 -1.34 3.97
C SER A 111 -3.36 -1.10 3.01
N THR A 112 -3.57 -1.09 1.70
CA THR A 112 -2.49 -0.80 0.76
C THR A 112 -3.00 0.01 -0.42
N LYS A 113 -2.07 0.68 -1.10
CA LYS A 113 -2.31 1.30 -2.39
C LYS A 113 -1.14 1.11 -3.34
N ILE A 114 -1.45 1.19 -4.62
CA ILE A 114 -0.50 1.19 -5.73
C ILE A 114 -0.83 2.32 -6.72
N GLY A 115 0.17 2.83 -7.42
CA GLY A 115 -0.03 3.79 -8.50
C GLY A 115 -0.94 3.24 -9.61
N GLY A 116 -1.86 4.07 -10.10
CA GLY A 116 -2.82 3.74 -11.15
C GLY A 116 -2.36 4.09 -12.56
N SER A 117 -1.10 4.50 -12.73
CA SER A 117 -0.49 4.77 -14.04
C SER A 117 1.00 4.44 -14.03
N THR A 118 1.61 4.17 -15.19
CA THR A 118 3.05 3.87 -15.32
C THR A 118 3.93 4.95 -14.69
N GLU A 119 3.57 6.22 -14.88
CA GLU A 119 4.27 7.36 -14.26
C GLU A 119 4.28 7.25 -12.73
N MET A 120 3.17 6.82 -12.13
CA MET A 120 3.06 6.68 -10.69
C MET A 120 3.69 5.42 -10.13
N LEU A 121 3.66 4.34 -10.89
CA LEU A 121 4.39 3.12 -10.56
C LEU A 121 5.90 3.38 -10.49
N GLY A 122 6.42 4.37 -11.23
CA GLY A 122 7.82 4.79 -11.17
C GLY A 122 8.20 5.67 -9.96
N ARG A 123 7.26 5.98 -9.06
CA ARG A 123 7.54 6.81 -7.87
C ARG A 123 8.09 5.94 -6.72
N ALA A 124 8.89 6.56 -5.84
CA ALA A 124 9.38 5.92 -4.63
C ALA A 124 8.26 5.51 -3.63
N ASP A 125 7.08 6.09 -3.76
CA ASP A 125 5.85 5.72 -3.03
C ASP A 125 4.85 4.96 -3.91
N GLY A 126 5.30 4.37 -5.03
CA GLY A 126 4.46 3.70 -6.02
C GLY A 126 3.66 2.53 -5.45
N VAL A 127 4.17 1.85 -4.41
CA VAL A 127 3.43 0.90 -3.57
C VAL A 127 3.57 1.30 -2.10
N VAL A 128 2.46 1.32 -1.37
CA VAL A 128 2.44 1.66 0.06
C VAL A 128 1.54 0.70 0.82
N VAL A 129 2.05 0.17 1.93
CA VAL A 129 1.27 -0.60 2.91
C VAL A 129 1.10 0.23 4.17
N TYR A 130 -0.14 0.36 4.64
CA TYR A 130 -0.54 1.01 5.87
C TYR A 130 -0.86 -0.06 6.91
N SER A 131 -0.35 0.10 8.12
CA SER A 131 -0.54 -0.88 9.20
C SER A 131 -0.35 -0.24 10.57
N ALA A 132 -0.51 -1.04 11.63
CA ALA A 132 -0.01 -0.68 12.94
C ALA A 132 1.52 -0.82 12.99
N ALA A 133 2.22 0.03 13.75
CA ALA A 133 3.66 0.05 13.91
C ALA A 133 4.18 -1.28 14.46
N ARG A 134 3.39 -1.92 15.32
CA ARG A 134 3.68 -3.27 15.84
C ARG A 134 3.68 -4.35 14.75
N ASP A 135 2.98 -4.14 13.63
CA ASP A 135 2.88 -5.11 12.53
C ASP A 135 3.91 -4.89 11.41
N VAL A 136 4.72 -3.81 11.49
CA VAL A 136 5.78 -3.51 10.49
C VAL A 136 6.68 -4.72 10.26
N HIS A 137 7.07 -5.42 11.31
CA HIS A 137 7.92 -6.61 11.17
C HIS A 137 7.32 -7.70 10.31
N ARG A 138 6.02 -7.96 10.45
CA ARG A 138 5.32 -8.99 9.68
C ARG A 138 5.27 -8.63 8.20
N ILE A 139 5.15 -7.33 7.90
CA ILE A 139 5.18 -6.83 6.51
C ILE A 139 6.57 -7.01 5.90
N LEU A 140 7.62 -6.67 6.65
CA LEU A 140 9.00 -6.85 6.20
C LEU A 140 9.31 -8.34 5.93
N ASN A 141 8.93 -9.24 6.83
CA ASN A 141 9.12 -10.68 6.62
C ASN A 141 8.33 -11.20 5.39
N CYS A 142 7.13 -10.67 5.14
CA CYS A 142 6.39 -11.00 3.92
C CYS A 142 7.14 -10.55 2.67
N LEU A 143 7.70 -9.33 2.67
CA LEU A 143 8.48 -8.78 1.55
C LEU A 143 9.76 -9.57 1.29
N ASP A 144 10.49 -9.95 2.35
CA ASP A 144 11.70 -10.78 2.23
C ASP A 144 11.36 -12.15 1.62
N GLY A 145 10.23 -12.75 2.03
CA GLY A 145 9.74 -14.01 1.50
C GLY A 145 9.30 -13.98 0.03
N LEU A 146 9.09 -12.81 -0.58
CA LEU A 146 8.72 -12.70 -1.99
C LEU A 146 9.90 -12.96 -2.95
N GLY A 147 11.15 -12.87 -2.47
CA GLY A 147 12.32 -12.94 -3.35
C GLY A 147 12.40 -11.77 -4.35
N ALA A 148 11.81 -10.62 -4.00
CA ALA A 148 11.66 -9.47 -4.88
C ALA A 148 12.94 -8.59 -5.00
N ALA A 149 14.09 -9.03 -4.47
CA ALA A 149 15.28 -8.19 -4.36
C ALA A 149 15.72 -7.56 -5.70
N ASP A 150 15.66 -8.32 -6.80
CA ASP A 150 16.11 -7.86 -8.12
C ASP A 150 15.21 -6.78 -8.75
N CYS A 151 13.96 -6.66 -8.28
CA CYS A 151 13.02 -5.65 -8.76
C CYS A 151 12.92 -4.40 -7.87
N LEU A 152 13.52 -4.42 -6.68
CA LEU A 152 13.59 -3.25 -5.80
C LEU A 152 14.50 -2.18 -6.40
N ARG A 153 14.17 -0.92 -6.10
CA ARG A 153 14.91 0.25 -6.59
C ARG A 153 15.01 1.31 -5.50
N GLY A 154 16.21 1.79 -5.19
CA GLY A 154 16.40 3.06 -4.51
C GLY A 154 16.08 4.27 -5.40
N PRO A 155 15.80 5.46 -4.82
CA PRO A 155 15.69 5.74 -3.40
C PRO A 155 14.29 5.47 -2.83
N VAL A 156 14.17 5.42 -1.50
CA VAL A 156 12.88 5.44 -0.77
C VAL A 156 12.43 6.88 -0.50
N PRO A 157 11.16 7.15 -0.13
CA PRO A 157 10.69 8.51 0.14
C PRO A 157 11.51 9.21 1.24
N GLY A 158 11.82 10.50 1.03
CA GLY A 158 12.81 11.23 1.85
C GLY A 158 12.48 11.40 3.33
N PHE A 159 11.23 11.21 3.75
CA PHE A 159 10.81 11.26 5.15
C PHE A 159 10.53 9.85 5.73
N SER A 160 11.25 8.84 5.24
CA SER A 160 11.19 7.46 5.73
C SER A 160 12.58 6.96 6.12
N ALA A 161 12.64 5.99 7.03
CA ALA A 161 13.85 5.25 7.33
C ALA A 161 13.98 4.07 6.35
N MET A 162 15.11 3.95 5.67
CA MET A 162 15.38 2.84 4.77
C MET A 162 15.58 1.54 5.57
N ALA A 163 14.78 0.52 5.28
CA ALA A 163 14.96 -0.83 5.81
C ALA A 163 15.98 -1.61 4.95
N THR A 164 15.78 -1.58 3.64
CA THR A 164 16.65 -2.17 2.61
C THR A 164 16.50 -1.32 1.34
N ASP A 165 17.29 -1.58 0.30
CA ASP A 165 17.16 -0.85 -0.96
C ASP A 165 15.73 -0.98 -1.50
N GLY A 166 15.14 0.15 -1.85
CA GLY A 166 13.73 0.25 -2.27
C GLY A 166 12.67 0.01 -1.21
N ILE A 167 13.00 -0.30 0.06
CA ILE A 167 12.00 -0.44 1.14
C ILE A 167 12.22 0.61 2.23
N GLY A 168 11.22 1.47 2.44
CA GLY A 168 11.25 2.54 3.44
C GLY A 168 10.12 2.40 4.45
N VAL A 169 10.35 2.77 5.71
CA VAL A 169 9.35 2.77 6.78
C VAL A 169 9.17 4.18 7.33
N ALA A 170 7.94 4.62 7.51
CA ALA A 170 7.61 5.83 8.24
C ALA A 170 6.51 5.56 9.28
N LEU A 171 6.68 6.10 10.48
CA LEU A 171 5.69 6.03 11.55
C LEU A 171 4.87 7.33 11.62
N ASP A 172 3.68 7.29 12.25
CA ASP A 172 2.92 8.49 12.57
C ASP A 172 3.78 9.42 13.44
N PRO A 173 4.11 10.65 12.98
CA PRO A 173 4.86 11.58 13.81
C PRO A 173 4.06 12.06 15.02
N GLU A 174 2.72 11.92 15.00
CA GLU A 174 1.82 12.32 16.09
C GLU A 174 0.72 11.25 16.28
N PRO A 175 1.00 10.18 17.04
CA PRO A 175 0.08 9.05 17.24
C PRO A 175 -1.32 9.48 17.70
N SER A 176 -1.39 10.53 18.53
CA SER A 176 -2.61 11.11 19.08
C SER A 176 -3.30 12.17 18.20
N GLY A 177 -2.66 12.66 17.13
CA GLY A 177 -3.02 13.92 16.44
C GLY A 177 -3.60 13.78 15.03
N GLY A 178 -3.57 12.59 14.42
CA GLY A 178 -4.23 12.37 13.13
C GLY A 178 -3.38 12.74 11.90
N ALA A 179 -2.06 12.86 12.03
CA ALA A 179 -1.16 13.14 10.91
C ALA A 179 -1.21 12.06 9.81
N LEU A 180 -1.67 10.84 10.11
CA LEU A 180 -1.89 9.79 9.10
C LEU A 180 -3.21 9.85 8.33
N SER A 181 -4.11 10.79 8.65
CA SER A 181 -5.12 11.17 7.65
C SER A 181 -4.47 11.87 6.43
N GLY A 182 -3.23 12.35 6.55
CA GLY A 182 -2.45 13.00 5.50
C GLY A 182 -1.10 12.32 5.17
N SER A 183 -0.38 12.84 4.18
CA SER A 183 0.95 12.36 3.78
C SER A 183 2.02 12.71 4.83
N VAL A 184 2.89 11.74 5.21
CA VAL A 184 4.03 11.98 6.13
C VAL A 184 4.97 13.04 5.55
N GLY A 185 5.20 12.98 4.24
CA GLY A 185 6.02 13.98 3.56
C GLY A 185 5.39 15.36 3.58
N TYR A 186 4.07 15.45 3.43
CA TYR A 186 3.34 16.71 3.59
C TYR A 186 3.45 17.24 5.02
N TYR A 187 3.26 16.38 6.03
CA TYR A 187 3.38 16.77 7.44
C TYR A 187 4.73 17.40 7.74
N TRP A 188 5.84 16.72 7.39
CA TRP A 188 7.18 17.24 7.68
C TRP A 188 7.53 18.46 6.84
N SER A 189 7.16 18.47 5.57
CA SER A 189 7.37 19.64 4.70
C SER A 189 6.62 20.86 5.24
N ARG A 190 5.36 20.67 5.66
CA ARG A 190 4.54 21.72 6.26
C ARG A 190 5.14 22.20 7.57
N ALA A 191 5.56 21.30 8.46
CA ALA A 191 6.17 21.67 9.74
C ALA A 191 7.44 22.52 9.55
N VAL A 192 8.26 22.20 8.55
CA VAL A 192 9.44 23.00 8.18
C VAL A 192 9.03 24.37 7.64
N VAL A 193 8.14 24.41 6.64
CA VAL A 193 7.71 25.66 5.99
C VAL A 193 6.99 26.58 6.97
N GLU A 194 6.08 26.07 7.79
CA GLU A 194 5.36 26.85 8.80
C GLU A 194 6.34 27.45 9.81
N LYS A 195 7.31 26.66 10.30
CA LYS A 195 8.29 27.15 11.26
C LYS A 195 9.22 28.21 10.64
N TRP A 196 9.70 27.96 9.43
CA TRP A 196 10.53 28.91 8.68
C TRP A 196 9.78 30.23 8.41
N THR A 197 8.51 30.14 8.03
CA THR A 197 7.69 31.33 7.76
C THR A 197 7.45 32.15 9.03
N ALA A 198 7.25 31.50 10.18
CA ALA A 198 6.93 32.17 11.43
C ALA A 198 8.14 32.78 12.14
N SER A 199 9.34 32.21 11.98
CA SER A 199 10.51 32.58 12.79
C SER A 199 11.83 32.65 12.01
N GLY A 200 11.82 32.51 10.68
CA GLY A 200 13.04 32.33 9.91
C GLY A 200 13.77 31.07 10.33
N ASP A 201 15.10 31.13 10.41
CA ASP A 201 15.91 29.98 10.82
C ASP A 201 15.75 29.65 12.32
N GLU A 202 15.26 30.61 13.13
CA GLU A 202 15.09 30.44 14.56
C GLU A 202 14.05 29.34 14.88
N GLY A 203 14.54 28.24 15.44
CA GLY A 203 13.72 27.10 15.86
C GLY A 203 13.44 26.05 14.78
N LEU A 204 14.08 26.15 13.60
CA LEU A 204 14.15 25.01 12.66
C LEU A 204 14.86 23.81 13.29
N GLU A 205 15.86 24.04 14.15
CA GLU A 205 16.56 22.98 14.88
C GLU A 205 15.60 22.09 15.68
N ALA A 206 14.58 22.67 16.31
CA ALA A 206 13.58 21.89 17.05
C ALA A 206 12.73 21.01 16.12
N VAL A 207 12.41 21.50 14.91
CA VAL A 207 11.68 20.71 13.90
C VAL A 207 12.57 19.57 13.38
N PHE A 208 13.84 19.83 13.10
CA PHE A 208 14.78 18.81 12.66
C PHE A 208 15.10 17.78 13.74
N ALA A 209 15.16 18.18 15.02
CA ALA A 209 15.29 17.26 16.14
C ALA A 209 14.08 16.32 16.23
N ARG A 210 12.86 16.83 16.04
CA ARG A 210 11.63 16.01 15.98
C ARG A 210 11.63 15.06 14.79
N LEU A 211 12.04 15.53 13.60
CA LEU A 211 12.17 14.67 12.41
C LEU A 211 13.20 13.55 12.64
N THR A 212 14.34 13.89 13.24
CA THR A 212 15.39 12.92 13.59
C THR A 212 14.90 11.87 14.57
N ALA A 213 14.13 12.28 15.59
CA ALA A 213 13.50 11.35 16.52
C ALA A 213 12.53 10.40 15.79
N SER A 214 11.69 10.91 14.89
CA SER A 214 10.78 10.10 14.08
C SER A 214 11.51 9.07 13.22
N TRP A 215 12.65 9.43 12.62
CA TRP A 215 13.50 8.46 11.91
C TRP A 215 14.13 7.43 12.84
N ALA A 216 14.58 7.83 14.02
CA ALA A 216 15.12 6.91 15.02
C ALA A 216 14.04 5.90 15.46
N ASP A 217 12.80 6.34 15.61
CA ASP A 217 11.67 5.47 15.97
C ASP A 217 11.37 4.45 14.87
N ALA A 218 11.33 4.90 13.61
CA ALA A 218 11.15 4.01 12.46
C ALA A 218 12.30 2.99 12.35
N ARG A 219 13.55 3.39 12.59
CA ARG A 219 14.70 2.48 12.64
C ARG A 219 14.55 1.44 13.74
N ARG A 220 14.15 1.84 14.95
CA ARG A 220 13.90 0.88 16.04
C ARG A 220 12.81 -0.13 15.69
N ALA A 221 11.76 0.28 14.98
CA ALA A 221 10.74 -0.65 14.48
C ALA A 221 11.30 -1.65 13.46
N ILE A 222 12.19 -1.20 12.56
CA ILE A 222 12.89 -2.07 11.60
C ILE A 222 13.84 -3.04 12.32
N ASP A 223 14.62 -2.57 13.29
CA ASP A 223 15.59 -3.40 14.00
C ASP A 223 14.87 -4.46 14.86
N ALA A 224 13.78 -4.06 15.54
CA ALA A 224 12.93 -4.99 16.28
C ALA A 224 12.33 -6.07 15.36
N ALA A 225 12.03 -5.73 14.10
CA ALA A 225 11.54 -6.70 13.13
C ALA A 225 12.58 -7.79 12.81
N ARG A 226 13.82 -7.37 12.56
CA ARG A 226 14.92 -8.28 12.25
C ARG A 226 15.25 -9.20 13.41
N ALA A 227 15.32 -8.66 14.62
CA ALA A 227 15.58 -9.44 15.83
C ALA A 227 14.48 -10.50 16.09
N ALA A 228 13.22 -10.19 15.79
CA ALA A 228 12.12 -11.14 15.94
C ALA A 228 12.18 -12.31 14.94
N ASP A 229 12.79 -12.10 13.77
CA ASP A 229 12.98 -13.14 12.77
C ASP A 229 14.16 -14.06 13.15
N GLU A 230 15.28 -13.50 13.60
CA GLU A 230 16.44 -14.25 14.08
C GLU A 230 16.09 -15.19 15.25
N ALA A 231 15.17 -14.79 16.14
CA ALA A 231 14.75 -15.62 17.27
C ALA A 231 13.87 -16.82 16.88
N ARG A 232 13.42 -16.94 15.62
CA ARG A 232 12.58 -18.04 15.12
C ARG A 232 13.37 -19.14 14.40
N VAL A 233 14.65 -18.90 14.09
CA VAL A 233 15.58 -19.83 13.43
C VAL A 233 16.36 -20.63 14.48
#